data_AF-A0A5A7NUZ1-F1
#
_entry.id   AF-A0A5A7NUZ1-F1
#
_cell.length_a   1.000
_cell.length_b   1.000
_cell.length_c   1.000
_cell.angle_alpha   90.00
_cell.angle_beta   90.00
_cell.angle_gamma   90.00
#
_symmetry.space_group_name_H-M   'P 1'
#
loop_
_entity.id
_entity.type
_entity.pdbx_description
1 polymer ?
#
loop_
_entity_poly.entity_id
_entity_poly.type
_entity_poly.pdbx_seq_one_letter_code
_entity_poly.pdbx_strand_id
1 'polypeptide(L)'
;MGTNPSQPKHAWQQSIKAPLIFSLVMGLVAGGIAAISASGGSDSPLRIDIGLTAFGIAFVGCLLVISVLTMVSKENPAELSEGSGVNRSSKNPDPKKNPDTNPDASPEA
;
A
#
# COMPACT_ATOMS: atom_id res chain seq x y z
N MET A 1 -40.60 17.70 -7.29
CA MET A 1 -40.02 16.50 -7.93
C MET A 1 -38.60 16.37 -7.39
N GLY A 2 -38.37 15.48 -6.43
CA GLY A 2 -37.07 15.36 -5.76
C GLY A 2 -36.06 14.63 -6.63
N THR A 3 -34.92 15.25 -6.89
CA THR A 3 -33.77 14.58 -7.53
C THR A 3 -32.94 13.92 -6.44
N ASN A 4 -32.97 12.59 -6.39
CA ASN A 4 -32.04 11.80 -5.59
C ASN A 4 -30.81 11.46 -6.46
N PRO A 5 -29.63 12.06 -6.24
CA PRO A 5 -28.40 11.61 -6.89
C PRO A 5 -27.90 10.36 -6.17
N SER A 6 -28.48 9.21 -6.49
CA SER A 6 -27.99 7.93 -6.00
C SER A 6 -26.86 7.44 -6.90
N GLN A 7 -25.64 7.49 -6.34
CA GLN A 7 -24.71 6.35 -6.29
C GLN A 7 -23.50 6.34 -7.26
N PRO A 8 -22.33 6.85 -6.85
CA PRO A 8 -21.04 6.55 -7.48
C PRO A 8 -20.49 5.20 -6.96
N LYS A 9 -21.18 4.08 -7.18
CA LYS A 9 -20.65 2.74 -6.81
C LYS A 9 -19.78 2.10 -7.91
N HIS A 10 -19.85 2.60 -9.14
CA HIS A 10 -19.17 1.98 -10.29
C HIS A 10 -17.67 2.24 -10.38
N ALA A 11 -17.20 3.40 -9.93
CA ALA A 11 -15.79 3.80 -10.06
C ALA A 11 -14.84 2.85 -9.29
N TRP A 12 -15.23 2.42 -8.10
CA TRP A 12 -14.40 1.55 -7.25
C TRP A 12 -14.28 0.12 -7.81
N GLN A 13 -15.36 -0.42 -8.40
CA GLN A 13 -15.33 -1.74 -9.03
C GLN A 13 -14.53 -1.75 -10.35
N GLN A 14 -14.46 -0.62 -11.06
CA GLN A 14 -13.64 -0.51 -12.26
C GLN A 14 -12.13 -0.57 -11.95
N SER A 15 -11.70 0.02 -10.82
CA SER A 15 -10.28 0.02 -10.43
C SER A 15 -9.74 -1.35 -10.07
N ILE A 16 -10.57 -2.24 -9.50
CA ILE A 16 -10.14 -3.57 -9.05
C ILE A 16 -10.20 -4.61 -10.18
N LYS A 17 -11.06 -4.38 -11.18
CA LYS A 17 -11.27 -5.31 -12.30
C LYS A 17 -9.99 -5.58 -13.09
N ALA A 18 -9.19 -4.54 -13.35
CA ALA A 18 -7.96 -4.67 -14.13
C ALA A 18 -6.90 -5.54 -13.42
N PRO A 19 -6.51 -5.25 -12.15
CA PRO A 19 -5.63 -6.13 -11.36
C PRO A 19 -6.10 -7.58 -11.27
N LEU A 20 -7.42 -7.77 -11.09
CA LEU A 20 -8.02 -9.09 -10.90
C LEU A 20 -7.92 -9.94 -12.17
N ILE A 21 -8.34 -9.38 -13.32
CA ILE A 21 -8.33 -10.10 -14.60
C ILE A 21 -6.89 -10.39 -15.03
N PHE A 22 -5.98 -9.42 -14.87
CA PHE A 22 -4.57 -9.63 -15.18
C PHE A 22 -3.99 -10.79 -14.35
N SER A 23 -4.23 -10.79 -13.04
CA SER A 23 -3.74 -11.86 -12.16
C SER A 23 -4.34 -13.21 -12.54
N LEU A 24 -5.64 -13.26 -12.89
CA LEU A 24 -6.34 -14.48 -13.30
C LEU A 24 -5.70 -15.09 -14.55
N VAL A 25 -5.46 -14.28 -15.58
CA VAL A 25 -4.82 -14.72 -16.83
C VAL A 25 -3.42 -15.24 -16.54
N MET A 26 -2.66 -14.51 -15.72
CA MET A 26 -1.30 -14.91 -15.40
C MET A 26 -1.25 -16.21 -14.59
N GLY A 27 -2.20 -16.41 -13.67
CA GLY A 27 -2.40 -17.67 -12.97
C GLY A 27 -2.71 -18.81 -13.93
N LEU A 28 -3.63 -18.62 -14.88
CA LEU A 28 -3.99 -19.65 -15.87
C LEU A 28 -2.80 -20.08 -16.72
N VAL A 29 -1.99 -19.13 -17.17
CA VAL A 29 -0.77 -19.40 -17.93
C VAL A 29 0.22 -20.20 -17.08
N ALA A 30 0.49 -19.77 -15.84
CA ALA A 30 1.40 -20.46 -14.94
C ALA A 30 0.91 -21.88 -14.60
N GLY A 31 -0.38 -22.03 -14.31
CA GLY A 31 -0.99 -23.33 -14.02
C GLY A 31 -0.96 -24.27 -15.23
N GLY A 32 -1.23 -23.76 -16.43
CA GLY A 32 -1.14 -24.54 -17.67
C GLY A 32 0.28 -25.03 -17.95
N ILE A 33 1.27 -24.14 -17.81
CA ILE A 33 2.69 -24.50 -17.95
C ILE A 33 3.08 -25.54 -16.91
N ALA A 34 2.75 -25.31 -15.63
CA ALA A 34 3.08 -26.22 -14.55
C ALA A 34 2.42 -27.59 -14.73
N ALA A 35 1.17 -27.64 -15.17
CA ALA A 35 0.45 -28.89 -15.40
C ALA A 35 1.10 -29.71 -16.52
N ILE A 36 1.49 -29.07 -17.63
CA ILE A 36 2.17 -29.73 -18.75
C ILE A 36 3.58 -30.18 -18.33
N SER A 37 4.37 -29.30 -17.72
CA SER A 37 5.73 -29.60 -17.29
C SER A 37 5.79 -30.70 -16.23
N ALA A 38 4.86 -30.71 -15.27
CA ALA A 38 4.80 -31.72 -14.20
C ALA A 38 4.31 -33.08 -14.71
N SER A 39 3.60 -33.12 -15.83
CA SER A 39 3.14 -34.39 -16.43
C SER A 39 4.26 -35.11 -17.18
N GLY A 40 5.37 -34.45 -17.54
CA GLY A 40 6.56 -35.12 -18.07
C GLY A 40 6.45 -35.74 -19.46
N GLY A 41 5.30 -35.63 -20.15
CA GLY A 41 5.09 -36.15 -21.50
C GLY A 41 3.63 -36.57 -21.77
N SER A 42 3.31 -36.91 -23.02
CA SER A 42 1.95 -37.27 -23.47
C SER A 42 1.40 -38.59 -22.91
N ASP A 43 2.27 -39.47 -22.42
CA ASP A 43 1.88 -40.79 -21.89
C ASP A 43 1.56 -40.78 -20.39
N SER A 44 1.66 -39.63 -19.73
CA SER A 44 1.41 -39.50 -18.30
C SER A 44 0.12 -38.73 -18.03
N PRO A 45 -0.64 -39.13 -17.00
CA PRO A 45 -1.86 -38.44 -16.61
C PRO A 45 -1.54 -37.00 -16.20
N LEU A 46 -2.41 -36.08 -16.64
CA LEU A 46 -2.20 -34.65 -16.45
C LEU A 46 -2.24 -34.31 -14.94
N ARG A 47 -1.15 -33.75 -14.42
CA ARG A 47 -1.01 -33.33 -13.01
C ARG A 47 -1.79 -32.05 -12.72
N ILE A 48 -3.12 -32.17 -12.71
CA ILE A 48 -4.06 -31.07 -12.45
C ILE A 48 -3.91 -30.53 -11.02
N ASP A 49 -3.52 -31.38 -10.08
CA ASP A 49 -3.16 -31.01 -8.71
C ASP A 49 -2.02 -29.99 -8.66
N ILE A 50 -0.93 -30.25 -9.40
CA ILE A 50 0.22 -29.36 -9.50
C ILE A 50 -0.14 -28.09 -10.28
N GLY A 51 -0.88 -28.24 -11.38
CA GLY A 51 -1.37 -27.12 -12.19
C GLY A 51 -2.24 -26.15 -11.38
N LEU A 52 -3.19 -26.67 -10.61
CA LEU A 52 -4.09 -25.86 -9.78
C LEU A 52 -3.34 -25.18 -8.62
N THR A 53 -2.39 -25.89 -8.01
CA THR A 53 -1.55 -25.33 -6.95
C THR A 53 -0.68 -24.19 -7.50
N ALA A 54 -0.02 -24.40 -8.64
CA ALA A 54 0.79 -23.39 -9.31
C ALA A 54 -0.05 -22.18 -9.77
N PHE A 55 -1.25 -22.42 -10.30
CA PHE A 55 -2.24 -21.38 -10.60
C PHE A 55 -2.52 -20.51 -9.37
N GLY A 56 -2.84 -21.14 -8.22
CA GLY A 56 -3.17 -20.43 -6.99
C GLY A 56 -2.01 -19.59 -6.47
N ILE A 57 -0.79 -20.16 -6.46
CA ILE A 57 0.42 -19.47 -6.02
C ILE A 57 0.72 -18.27 -6.93
N ALA A 58 0.70 -18.46 -8.24
CA ALA A 58 0.98 -17.39 -9.21
C ALA A 58 -0.08 -16.28 -9.15
N PHE A 59 -1.36 -16.65 -9.02
CA PHE A 59 -2.47 -15.71 -8.88
C PHE A 59 -2.31 -14.81 -7.65
N VAL A 60 -2.10 -15.42 -6.48
CA VAL A 60 -1.89 -14.67 -5.23
C VAL A 60 -0.60 -13.86 -5.31
N GLY A 61 0.48 -14.40 -5.86
CA GLY A 61 1.73 -13.68 -6.06
C GLY A 61 1.57 -12.42 -6.90
N CYS A 62 0.86 -12.50 -8.04
CA CYS A 62 0.53 -11.34 -8.86
C CYS A 62 -0.31 -10.31 -8.10
N LEU A 63 -1.33 -10.73 -7.34
CA LEU A 63 -2.13 -9.82 -6.52
C LEU A 63 -1.27 -9.11 -5.48
N LEU A 64 -0.33 -9.80 -4.83
CA LEU A 64 0.58 -9.19 -3.87
C LEU A 64 1.47 -8.15 -4.53
N VAL A 65 2.07 -8.47 -5.69
CA VAL A 65 2.91 -7.52 -6.43
C VAL A 65 2.10 -6.28 -6.82
N ILE A 66 0.92 -6.46 -7.40
CA ILE A 66 0.06 -5.34 -7.81
C ILE A 66 -0.40 -4.53 -6.60
N SER A 67 -0.70 -5.19 -5.48
CA SER A 67 -1.07 -4.53 -4.23
C SER A 67 0.06 -3.64 -3.72
N VAL A 68 1.30 -4.14 -3.71
CA VAL A 68 2.48 -3.35 -3.34
C VAL A 68 2.70 -2.19 -4.30
N LEU A 69 2.63 -2.42 -5.61
CA LEU A 69 2.77 -1.35 -6.61
C LEU A 69 1.70 -0.27 -6.44
N THR A 70 0.46 -0.66 -6.16
CA THR A 70 -0.65 0.29 -5.92
C THR A 70 -0.41 1.12 -4.66
N MET A 71 0.20 0.53 -3.63
CA MET A 71 0.57 1.26 -2.42
C MET A 71 1.68 2.28 -2.68
N VAL A 72 2.67 1.93 -3.50
CA VAL A 72 3.78 2.83 -3.90
C VAL A 72 3.29 3.94 -4.83
N SER A 73 2.35 3.65 -5.74
CA SER A 73 1.78 4.64 -6.65
C SER A 73 0.78 5.59 -5.97
N LYS A 74 0.43 5.36 -4.70
CA LYS A 74 -0.49 6.23 -4.00
C LYS A 74 0.25 7.50 -3.59
N GLU A 75 -0.13 8.62 -4.20
CA GLU A 75 0.37 9.96 -3.87
C GLU A 75 0.27 10.17 -2.35
N ASN A 76 1.39 10.52 -1.70
CA ASN A 76 1.38 10.88 -0.29
C ASN A 76 0.64 12.23 -0.18
N PRO A 77 -0.36 12.39 0.72
CA PRO A 77 -1.07 13.67 0.83
C PRO A 77 -0.07 14.77 1.19
N ALA A 78 -0.25 15.96 0.62
CA ALA A 78 0.73 17.05 0.68
C ALA A 78 1.13 17.42 2.13
N GLU A 79 0.19 17.24 3.06
CA GLU A 79 0.34 17.44 4.51
C GLU A 79 1.30 16.46 5.21
N LEU A 80 1.63 15.32 4.60
CA LEU A 80 2.64 14.37 5.08
C LEU A 80 4.01 14.55 4.40
N SER A 81 4.09 15.38 3.36
CA SER A 81 5.35 15.77 2.69
C SER A 81 5.97 17.06 3.24
N GLU A 82 5.29 17.76 4.16
CA GLU A 82 5.89 18.76 5.05
C GLU A 82 6.78 18.04 6.07
N GLY A 83 7.94 17.60 5.63
CA GLY A 83 8.78 16.62 6.31
C GLY A 83 8.96 16.90 7.80
N SER A 84 8.32 16.07 8.65
CA SER A 84 8.40 15.97 10.12
C SER A 84 8.29 17.24 10.95
N GLY A 85 8.52 18.43 10.39
CA GLY A 85 8.47 19.74 11.03
C GLY A 85 8.92 19.73 12.48
N VAL A 86 9.93 18.93 12.86
CA VAL A 86 10.54 19.08 14.18
C VAL A 86 11.26 20.39 14.04
N ASN A 87 10.57 21.43 14.50
CA ASN A 87 10.93 22.83 14.50
C ASN A 87 12.43 23.00 14.79
N ARG A 88 13.26 22.86 13.76
CA ARG A 88 14.64 23.35 13.75
C ARG A 88 14.54 24.85 13.47
N SER A 89 13.82 25.57 14.31
CA SER A 89 14.06 26.99 14.47
C SER A 89 15.38 27.13 15.24
N SER A 90 16.50 26.85 14.57
CA SER A 90 17.83 27.23 15.04
C SER A 90 18.05 28.75 14.95
N LYS A 91 17.10 29.47 14.34
CA LYS A 91 17.19 30.90 14.06
C LYS A 91 16.77 31.77 15.26
N ASN A 92 16.05 31.24 16.25
CA ASN A 92 15.72 31.98 17.46
C ASN A 92 15.59 31.05 18.68
N PRO A 93 16.70 30.66 19.34
CA PRO A 93 16.62 30.02 20.63
C PRO A 93 15.91 30.95 21.62
N ASP A 94 14.99 30.41 22.42
CA ASP A 94 14.35 31.17 23.50
C ASP A 94 15.44 31.79 24.39
N PRO A 95 15.37 33.10 24.68
CA PRO A 95 16.27 33.73 25.63
C PRO A 95 16.18 32.98 26.96
N LYS A 96 17.32 32.47 27.45
CA LYS A 96 17.40 31.95 28.82
C LYS A 96 16.90 33.04 29.76
N LYS A 97 15.75 32.80 30.39
CA LYS A 97 15.26 33.64 31.49
C LYS A 97 16.32 33.60 32.58
N ASN A 98 17.04 34.71 32.74
CA ASN A 98 18.04 34.87 33.78
C ASN A 98 17.32 34.75 35.14
N PRO A 99 17.68 33.79 36.02
CA PRO A 99 17.02 33.64 37.32
C PRO A 99 17.24 34.83 38.28
N ASP A 100 18.07 35.79 37.88
CA ASP A 100 18.49 36.94 38.69
C ASP A 100 17.45 38.08 38.72
N THR A 101 16.43 38.06 37.86
CA THR A 101 15.34 39.05 37.90
C THR A 101 14.18 38.54 38.74
N ASN A 102 14.47 38.19 39.99
CA ASN A 102 13.46 38.03 41.01
C ASN A 102 13.32 39.37 41.78
N PRO A 103 12.25 40.15 41.60
CA PRO A 103 12.01 41.36 42.39
C PRO A 103 11.72 41.08 43.88
N ASP A 104 11.64 39.81 44.30
CA ASP A 104 11.35 39.40 45.68
C ASP A 104 12.61 39.24 46.56
N ALA A 105 13.78 39.71 46.15
CA ALA A 105 14.91 39.88 47.07
C ALA A 105 14.65 41.09 47.98
N SER A 106 13.76 40.89 48.96
CA SER A 106 13.65 41.75 50.14
C SER A 106 15.01 41.78 50.85
N PRO A 107 15.59 42.95 51.16
CA PRO A 107 16.78 43.01 51.97
C PRO A 107 16.40 42.66 53.42
N GLU A 108 16.64 41.42 53.82
CA GLU A 108 16.66 41.04 55.23
C GLU A 108 18.10 41.13 55.77
N ALA A 109 18.28 42.10 56.68
CA ALA A 109 19.35 42.31 57.66
C ALA A 109 20.76 42.73 57.18
#